data_AF-A0A087V4R4-F1
#
_entry.id   AF-A0A087V4R4-F1
#
_cell.length_a   1.000
_cell.length_b   1.000
_cell.length_c   1.000
_cell.angle_alpha   90.00
_cell.angle_beta   90.00
_cell.angle_gamma   90.00
#
_symmetry.space_group_name_H-M   'P 1'
#
loop_
_entity.id
_entity.type
_entity.pdbx_description
1 polymer ?
#
loop_
_entity_poly.entity_id
_entity_poly.type
_entity_poly.pdbx_seq_one_letter_code
_entity_poly.pdbx_strand_id
1 'polypeptide(L)' 'NNYMESKCETVLREMEKCCASYPKGRSICCSGFEKEKREREKFKATSE' A
#
# COMPACT_ATOMS: atom_id res chain seq x y z
N ASN A 1 10.90 -12.58 -6.06
CA ASN A 1 10.19 -11.53 -6.84
C ASN A 1 11.10 -10.60 -7.63
N ASN A 2 12.43 -10.55 -7.43
CA ASN A 2 13.33 -9.62 -8.14
C ASN A 2 12.87 -8.16 -8.06
N TYR A 3 12.29 -7.78 -6.92
CA TYR A 3 11.67 -6.47 -6.69
C TYR A 3 10.56 -6.10 -7.68
N MET A 4 10.02 -7.06 -8.43
CA MET A 4 8.83 -6.87 -9.24
C MET A 4 7.59 -6.92 -8.34
N GLU A 5 6.99 -5.76 -8.13
CA GLU A 5 5.79 -5.60 -7.29
C GLU A 5 4.62 -6.48 -7.75
N SER A 6 4.47 -6.71 -9.05
CA SER A 6 3.47 -7.60 -9.63
C SER A 6 3.56 -9.05 -9.16
N LYS A 7 4.74 -9.49 -8.69
CA LYS A 7 4.92 -10.83 -8.11
C LYS A 7 4.66 -10.84 -6.60
N CYS A 8 4.50 -9.67 -5.98
CA CYS A 8 4.25 -9.49 -4.55
C CYS A 8 2.77 -9.22 -4.23
N GLU A 9 1.87 -9.16 -5.22
CA GLU A 9 0.49 -8.68 -5.07
C GLU A 9 -0.27 -9.30 -3.88
N THR A 10 -0.09 -10.61 -3.64
CA THR A 10 -0.70 -11.29 -2.50
C THR A 10 -0.27 -10.70 -1.17
N VAL A 11 1.05 -10.52 -0.98
CA VAL A 11 1.62 -9.96 0.26
C VAL A 11 1.20 -8.50 0.43
N LEU A 12 1.15 -7.74 -0.66
CA LEU A 12 0.72 -6.33 -0.62
C LEU A 12 -0.74 -6.22 -0.15
N ARG A 13 -1.64 -7.08 -0.66
CA ARG A 13 -3.03 -7.14 -0.20
C ARG A 13 -3.16 -7.54 1.27
N GLU A 14 -2.30 -8.44 1.75
CA GLU A 14 -2.28 -8.80 3.17
C GLU A 14 -1.79 -7.65 4.05
N MET A 15 -0.79 -6.90 3.59
CA MET A 15 -0.33 -5.70 4.30
C MET A 15 -1.40 -4.60 4.33
N GLU A 16 -2.16 -4.42 3.26
CA GLU A 16 -3.32 -3.51 3.28
C GLU A 16 -4.33 -3.90 4.36
N LYS A 17 -4.69 -5.18 4.44
CA LYS A 17 -5.60 -5.69 5.48
C LYS A 17 -5.02 -5.48 6.88
N CYS A 18 -3.74 -5.80 7.06
CA CYS A 18 -3.03 -5.60 8.32
C CYS A 18 -3.11 -4.13 8.76
N CYS A 19 -2.78 -3.19 7.87
CA CYS A 19 -2.75 -1.77 8.20
C CYS A 19 -4.14 -1.17 8.39
N ALA A 20 -5.17 -1.66 7.69
CA ALA A 20 -6.56 -1.27 7.92
C ALA A 20 -7.12 -1.72 9.29
N SER A 21 -6.48 -2.71 9.94
CA SER A 21 -6.90 -3.25 11.24
C SER A 21 -6.52 -2.35 12.42
N TYR A 22 -5.66 -1.35 12.20
CA TYR A 22 -5.05 -0.55 13.25
C TYR A 22 -5.28 0.95 13.06
N PRO A 23 -5.27 1.74 14.16
CA PRO A 23 -5.26 3.19 14.04
C PRO A 23 -4.04 3.69 13.26
N LYS A 24 -4.24 4.77 12.49
CA LYS A 24 -3.18 5.43 11.74
C LYS A 24 -2.05 5.87 12.66
N GLY A 25 -0.82 5.80 12.16
CA GLY A 25 0.38 6.17 12.92
C GLY A 25 0.82 5.16 13.98
N ARG A 26 0.10 4.03 14.17
CA ARG A 26 0.53 2.96 15.08
C ARG A 26 1.81 2.26 14.62
N SER A 27 2.02 2.16 13.30
CA SER A 27 3.19 1.52 12.69
C SER A 27 3.76 2.39 11.60
N ILE A 28 5.10 2.54 11.60
CA ILE A 28 5.84 3.28 10.57
C ILE A 28 5.64 2.59 9.21
N CYS A 29 5.67 1.25 9.17
CA CYS A 29 5.45 0.48 7.95
C CYS A 29 4.07 0.77 7.36
N CYS A 30 3.02 0.74 8.18
CA CYS A 30 1.66 1.06 7.73
C CYS A 30 1.49 2.50 7.27
N SER A 31 2.17 3.44 7.93
CA SER A 31 2.15 4.85 7.52
C SER A 31 2.77 5.03 6.13
N GLY A 32 3.83 4.27 5.81
CA GLY A 32 4.41 4.20 4.47
C GLY A 32 3.43 3.61 3.44
N PHE A 33 2.79 2.50 3.79
CA PHE A 33 1.84 1.80 2.92
C PHE A 33 0.60 2.65 2.60
N GLU A 34 0.02 3.33 3.60
CA GLU A 34 -1.11 4.24 3.40
C GLU A 34 -0.74 5.42 2.48
N LYS A 35 0.49 5.93 2.61
CA LYS A 35 1.00 7.00 1.74
C LYS A 35 1.15 6.51 0.30
N GLU A 36 1.80 5.37 0.10
CA GLU A 36 1.99 4.79 -1.23
C GLU A 36 0.65 4.55 -1.95
N LYS A 37 -0.32 3.95 -1.24
CA LYS A 37 -1.67 3.73 -1.77
C LYS A 37 -2.33 5.03 -2.24
N ARG A 38 -2.28 6.09 -1.41
CA ARG A 38 -2.82 7.41 -1.76
C ARG A 38 -2.15 7.98 -3.02
N GLU A 39 -0.83 7.88 -3.14
CA GLU A 39 -0.11 8.37 -4.32
C GLU A 39 -0.49 7.59 -5.57
N ARG A 40 -0.68 6.27 -5.47
CA ARG A 40 -1.14 5.42 -6.57
C ARG A 40 -2.56 5.77 -7.04
N GLU A 41 -3.48 6.03 -6.12
CA GLU A 41 -4.84 6.46 -6.43
C GLU A 41 -4.87 7.81 -7.17
N LYS A 42 -4.04 8.77 -6.71
CA LYS A 42 -3.88 10.05 -7.41
C LYS A 42 -3.35 9.85 -8.83
N PHE A 43 -2.35 8.99 -9.02
CA PHE A 43 -1.73 8.75 -10.33
C PHE A 43 -2.70 8.12 -11.32
N LYS A 44 -3.59 7.23 -10.84
CA LYS A 44 -4.68 6.67 -11.64
C LYS A 44 -5.67 7.75 -12.05
N ALA A 45 -6.13 8.57 -11.10
CA ALA A 45 -7.08 9.64 -11.36
C ALA A 45 -6.56 10.72 -12.33
N THR A 46 -5.24 10.93 -12.43
CA THR A 46 -4.62 11.86 -13.39
C THR A 46 -4.30 11.25 -14.75
N SER A 47 -4.39 9.91 -14.89
CA SER A 47 -4.12 9.20 -16.14
C SER A 47 -5.40 8.83 -16.91
N GLU A 48 -6.58 9.12 -16.34
CA GLU A 48 -7.91 9.00 -16.96
C GLU A 48 -8.40 10.32 -17.56
#